data_AF-A0A923B599-F1
#
_entry.id   AF-A0A923B599-F1
#
_cell.length_a   1.000
_cell.length_b   1.000
_cell.length_c   1.000
_cell.angle_alpha   90.00
_cell.angle_beta   90.00
_cell.angle_gamma   90.00
#
_symmetry.space_group_name_H-M   'P 1'
#
loop_
_entity.id
_entity.type
_entity.pdbx_description
1 polymer ?
#
loop_
_entity_poly.entity_id
_entity_poly.type
_entity_poly.pdbx_seq_one_letter_code
_entity_poly.pdbx_strand_id
1 'polypeptide(L)'
;MSYDTAGENRGWEVASIAREINEACRARRVVISLDNCNSGAMAEAVKKIPDPKVAFAVLASAHHNSTSTGNWTFTENLIAAFRGRGYMDDDGDGRITFSELEANIREDMTFAERQMPQFHFTKGFDPKLVIRYSQKPTDPEVGQRAEIEWQEKYYRGFVIGRNGPLSRVHYYGYQESDDEWVAPERLRIPTSVTRPINSRVQILWKGEWYRGRIVGVKHGLHLVKYDDWGPEWNEWVTAERLRDLR
;
A
#
# COMPACT_ATOMS: atom_id res chain seq x y z
N MET A 1 -3.24 -9.46 -18.95
CA MET A 1 -3.56 -10.07 -17.64
C MET A 1 -5.07 -10.12 -17.53
N SER A 2 -5.62 -11.14 -16.88
CA SER A 2 -7.06 -11.26 -16.65
C SER A 2 -7.33 -11.44 -15.16
N TYR A 3 -8.43 -10.90 -14.65
CA TYR A 3 -8.95 -11.21 -13.32
C TYR A 3 -9.92 -12.39 -13.37
N ASP A 4 -10.11 -13.05 -12.23
CA ASP A 4 -11.04 -14.16 -12.05
C ASP A 4 -10.76 -15.36 -12.96
N THR A 5 -9.46 -15.67 -13.13
CA THR A 5 -9.03 -16.87 -13.86
C THR A 5 -9.06 -18.07 -12.93
N ALA A 6 -9.84 -19.11 -13.28
CA ALA A 6 -9.89 -20.36 -12.54
C ALA A 6 -10.20 -21.54 -13.47
N GLY A 7 -9.32 -22.55 -13.51
CA GLY A 7 -9.48 -23.71 -14.39
C GLY A 7 -9.57 -23.30 -15.87
N GLU A 8 -10.69 -23.63 -16.51
CA GLU A 8 -10.96 -23.25 -17.92
C GLU A 8 -11.48 -21.81 -18.08
N ASN A 9 -11.87 -21.13 -16.97
CA ASN A 9 -12.31 -19.74 -17.02
C ASN A 9 -11.11 -18.84 -17.34
N ARG A 10 -11.14 -18.23 -18.54
CA ARG A 10 -10.12 -17.28 -19.01
C ARG A 10 -10.18 -15.92 -18.31
N GLY A 11 -11.19 -15.71 -17.47
CA GLY A 11 -11.38 -14.50 -16.71
C GLY A 11 -11.74 -13.30 -17.58
N TRP A 12 -11.73 -12.12 -16.96
CA TRP A 12 -11.94 -10.85 -17.65
C TRP A 12 -10.61 -10.12 -17.81
N GLU A 13 -10.25 -9.84 -19.07
CA GLU A 13 -9.04 -9.09 -19.41
C GLU A 13 -9.07 -7.68 -18.78
N VAL A 14 -8.04 -7.35 -18.02
CA VAL A 14 -7.99 -6.14 -17.20
C VAL A 14 -8.12 -4.86 -18.03
N ALA A 15 -7.46 -4.79 -19.19
CA ALA A 15 -7.53 -3.61 -20.04
C ALA A 15 -8.92 -3.38 -20.66
N SER A 16 -9.67 -4.45 -20.94
CA SER A 16 -11.06 -4.35 -21.37
C SER A 16 -11.96 -3.83 -20.26
N ILE A 17 -11.75 -4.18 -19.00
CA ILE A 17 -12.55 -3.59 -17.90
C ILE A 17 -12.36 -2.05 -17.89
N ALA A 18 -11.12 -1.58 -17.94
CA ALA A 18 -10.82 -0.15 -17.91
C ALA A 18 -11.38 0.60 -19.13
N ARG A 19 -11.26 0.01 -20.33
CA ARG A 19 -11.76 0.58 -21.58
C ARG A 19 -13.28 0.67 -21.59
N GLU A 20 -13.97 -0.40 -21.21
CA GLU A 20 -15.43 -0.47 -21.22
C GLU A 20 -16.03 0.50 -20.20
N ILE A 21 -15.39 0.66 -19.02
CA ILE A 21 -15.77 1.72 -18.07
C ILE A 21 -15.59 3.10 -18.72
N ASN A 22 -14.45 3.36 -19.36
CA ASN A 22 -14.19 4.66 -19.99
C ASN A 22 -15.21 4.99 -21.10
N GLU A 23 -15.63 3.99 -21.87
CA GLU A 23 -16.59 4.15 -22.97
C GLU A 23 -18.04 4.33 -22.45
N ALA A 24 -18.49 3.41 -21.60
CA ALA A 24 -19.89 3.30 -21.23
C ALA A 24 -20.27 4.11 -19.98
N CYS A 25 -19.34 4.38 -19.07
CA CYS A 25 -19.64 5.09 -17.83
C CYS A 25 -20.10 6.53 -18.13
N ARG A 26 -21.17 6.95 -17.44
CA ARG A 26 -21.74 8.30 -17.52
C ARG A 26 -21.27 9.21 -16.38
N ALA A 27 -20.57 8.66 -15.39
CA ALA A 27 -19.99 9.46 -14.32
C ALA A 27 -18.80 10.29 -14.82
N ARG A 28 -18.51 11.40 -14.16
CA ARG A 28 -17.31 12.21 -14.44
C ARG A 28 -16.05 11.63 -13.79
N ARG A 29 -16.23 10.89 -12.69
CA ARG A 29 -15.15 10.32 -11.87
C ARG A 29 -15.48 8.87 -11.55
N VAL A 30 -14.46 8.02 -11.60
CA VAL A 30 -14.54 6.60 -11.25
C VAL A 30 -13.40 6.30 -10.28
N VAL A 31 -13.75 5.67 -9.16
CA VAL A 31 -12.77 5.12 -8.20
C VAL A 31 -12.79 3.61 -8.38
N ILE A 32 -11.62 3.01 -8.59
CA ILE A 32 -11.43 1.57 -8.70
C ILE A 32 -10.48 1.16 -7.57
N SER A 33 -11.01 0.44 -6.57
CA SER A 33 -10.23 -0.14 -5.48
C SER A 33 -10.14 -1.66 -5.64
N LEU A 34 -8.92 -2.21 -5.58
CA LEU A 34 -8.69 -3.63 -5.85
C LEU A 34 -7.78 -4.24 -4.76
N ASP A 35 -8.35 -5.15 -3.98
CA ASP A 35 -7.65 -5.91 -2.97
C ASP A 35 -7.42 -7.36 -3.44
N ASN A 36 -6.41 -7.57 -4.30
CA ASN A 36 -6.08 -8.87 -4.86
C ASN A 36 -4.68 -8.88 -5.49
N CYS A 37 -4.19 -10.09 -5.78
CA CYS A 37 -2.91 -10.33 -6.43
C CYS A 37 -2.84 -9.64 -7.79
N ASN A 38 -1.72 -8.96 -8.06
CA ASN A 38 -1.47 -8.23 -9.30
C ASN A 38 -2.50 -7.11 -9.59
N SER A 39 -3.26 -6.66 -8.59
CA SER A 39 -4.27 -5.59 -8.71
C SER A 39 -3.74 -4.31 -9.37
N GLY A 40 -2.44 -4.02 -9.22
CA GLY A 40 -1.75 -2.91 -9.90
C GLY A 40 -1.82 -2.96 -11.43
N ALA A 41 -2.15 -4.11 -12.05
CA ALA A 41 -2.35 -4.22 -13.49
C ALA A 41 -3.51 -3.32 -13.98
N MET A 42 -4.50 -3.03 -13.12
CA MET A 42 -5.54 -2.05 -13.44
C MET A 42 -4.96 -0.63 -13.57
N ALA A 43 -4.01 -0.26 -12.70
CA ALA A 43 -3.34 1.03 -12.80
C ALA A 43 -2.54 1.13 -14.12
N GLU A 44 -1.87 0.04 -14.53
CA GLU A 44 -1.19 -0.04 -15.83
C GLU A 44 -2.16 -0.02 -17.01
N ALA A 45 -3.34 -0.62 -16.89
CA ALA A 45 -4.38 -0.58 -17.91
C ALA A 45 -4.92 0.84 -18.10
N VAL A 46 -5.28 1.54 -17.02
CA VAL A 46 -5.79 2.91 -17.08
C VAL A 46 -4.75 3.88 -17.62
N LYS A 47 -3.47 3.73 -17.24
CA LYS A 47 -2.35 4.55 -17.77
C LYS A 47 -2.23 4.52 -19.30
N LYS A 48 -2.67 3.43 -19.94
CA LYS A 48 -2.60 3.22 -21.39
C LYS A 48 -3.77 3.85 -22.16
N ILE A 49 -4.79 4.34 -21.47
CA ILE A 49 -5.92 5.02 -22.11
C ILE A 49 -5.52 6.49 -22.35
N PRO A 50 -5.31 6.92 -23.61
CA PRO A 50 -5.02 8.32 -23.89
C PRO A 50 -6.29 9.16 -23.65
N ASP A 51 -6.13 10.29 -22.96
CA ASP A 51 -7.20 11.27 -22.69
C ASP A 51 -8.56 10.64 -22.31
N PRO A 52 -8.63 9.91 -21.19
CA PRO A 52 -9.83 9.18 -20.81
C PRO A 52 -11.02 10.14 -20.62
N LYS A 53 -12.20 9.70 -21.10
CA LYS A 53 -13.48 10.42 -20.98
C LYS A 53 -13.90 10.61 -19.52
N VAL A 54 -13.52 9.66 -18.66
CA VAL A 54 -13.76 9.72 -17.22
C VAL A 54 -12.44 9.92 -16.47
N ALA A 55 -12.51 10.63 -15.35
CA ALA A 55 -11.38 10.78 -14.44
C ALA A 55 -11.28 9.54 -13.53
N PHE A 56 -10.15 8.83 -13.56
CA PHE A 56 -9.94 7.62 -12.78
C PHE A 56 -9.07 7.89 -11.56
N ALA A 57 -9.44 7.27 -10.44
CA ALA A 57 -8.57 6.98 -9.31
C ALA A 57 -8.49 5.46 -9.15
N VAL A 58 -7.32 4.88 -9.38
CA VAL A 58 -7.05 3.47 -9.14
C VAL A 58 -6.23 3.32 -7.86
N LEU A 59 -6.74 2.54 -6.92
CA LEU A 59 -6.07 2.16 -5.68
C LEU A 59 -5.93 0.63 -5.65
N ALA A 60 -4.72 0.11 -5.61
CA ALA A 60 -4.46 -1.33 -5.64
C ALA A 60 -3.54 -1.75 -4.49
N SER A 61 -3.95 -2.80 -3.77
CA SER A 61 -3.20 -3.44 -2.67
C SER A 61 -1.81 -3.90 -3.09
N ALA A 62 -1.67 -4.44 -4.30
CA ALA A 62 -0.41 -5.02 -4.78
C ALA A 62 0.07 -4.36 -6.07
N HIS A 63 1.39 -4.27 -6.21
CA HIS A 63 2.01 -3.95 -7.48
C HIS A 63 1.65 -4.97 -8.57
N HIS A 64 1.60 -4.55 -9.83
CA HIS A 64 1.10 -5.36 -10.95
C HIS A 64 1.85 -6.69 -11.19
N ASN A 65 3.03 -6.87 -10.60
CA ASN A 65 3.84 -8.09 -10.69
C ASN A 65 4.10 -8.72 -9.32
N SER A 66 3.25 -8.41 -8.34
CA SER A 66 3.36 -8.89 -6.97
C SER A 66 2.06 -9.56 -6.54
N THR A 67 2.19 -10.66 -5.80
CA THR A 67 1.07 -11.35 -5.15
C THR A 67 0.66 -10.58 -3.90
N SER A 68 -0.64 -10.38 -3.68
CA SER A 68 -1.15 -9.75 -2.45
C SER A 68 -0.91 -10.65 -1.24
N THR A 69 -0.86 -10.09 -0.04
CA THR A 69 -0.92 -10.93 1.17
C THR A 69 -2.37 -11.30 1.50
N GLY A 70 -2.58 -12.11 2.53
CA GLY A 70 -3.92 -12.45 3.03
C GLY A 70 -4.45 -11.49 4.09
N ASN A 71 -3.73 -10.40 4.39
CA ASN A 71 -4.10 -9.45 5.43
C ASN A 71 -5.09 -8.40 4.88
N TRP A 72 -5.80 -7.74 5.81
CA TRP A 72 -6.85 -6.78 5.47
C TRP A 72 -6.36 -5.32 5.48
N THR A 73 -5.05 -5.06 5.52
CA THR A 73 -4.50 -3.72 5.75
C THR A 73 -4.94 -2.69 4.69
N PHE A 74 -4.98 -3.08 3.42
CA PHE A 74 -5.52 -2.23 2.35
C PHE A 74 -7.00 -1.89 2.56
N THR A 75 -7.81 -2.90 2.87
CA THR A 75 -9.26 -2.72 3.06
C THR A 75 -9.58 -1.95 4.35
N GLU A 76 -8.80 -2.12 5.41
CA GLU A 76 -8.89 -1.34 6.66
C GLU A 76 -8.71 0.15 6.39
N ASN A 77 -7.73 0.53 5.56
CA ASN A 77 -7.51 1.91 5.14
C ASN A 77 -8.72 2.52 4.43
N LEU A 78 -9.33 1.77 3.50
CA LEU A 78 -10.56 2.21 2.83
C LEU A 78 -11.69 2.44 3.85
N ILE A 79 -11.92 1.48 4.74
CA ILE A 79 -12.95 1.59 5.77
C ILE A 79 -12.69 2.79 6.68
N ALA A 80 -11.44 3.00 7.11
CA ALA A 80 -11.07 4.10 7.99
C ALA A 80 -11.29 5.47 7.36
N ALA A 81 -10.84 5.68 6.11
CA ALA A 81 -11.02 6.94 5.40
C ALA A 81 -12.51 7.25 5.17
N PHE A 82 -13.28 6.28 4.68
CA PHE A 82 -14.73 6.46 4.48
C PHE A 82 -15.52 6.56 5.80
N ARG A 83 -14.94 6.13 6.93
CA ARG A 83 -15.47 6.36 8.28
C ARG A 83 -14.97 7.64 8.94
N GLY A 84 -14.14 8.46 8.29
CA GLY A 84 -13.72 9.74 8.87
C GLY A 84 -12.81 9.58 10.08
N ARG A 85 -12.03 8.49 10.16
CA ARG A 85 -11.14 8.23 11.29
C ARG A 85 -10.01 9.27 11.28
N GLY A 86 -9.80 9.94 12.41
CA GLY A 86 -8.83 11.05 12.51
C GLY A 86 -7.41 10.66 12.12
N TYR A 87 -6.98 9.44 12.40
CA TYR A 87 -5.64 8.95 12.01
C TYR A 87 -5.41 8.82 10.49
N MET A 88 -6.42 9.10 9.66
CA MET A 88 -6.31 9.15 8.19
C MET A 88 -6.18 10.59 7.65
N ASP A 89 -6.23 11.59 8.54
CA ASP A 89 -6.09 13.02 8.26
C ASP A 89 -4.66 13.42 8.64
N ASP A 90 -3.73 13.20 7.71
CA ASP A 90 -2.29 13.25 7.93
C ASP A 90 -1.82 14.69 8.16
N ASP A 91 -2.48 15.66 7.53
CA ASP A 91 -2.16 17.08 7.69
C ASP A 91 -2.97 17.78 8.80
N GLY A 92 -3.97 17.09 9.35
CA GLY A 92 -4.79 17.57 10.45
C GLY A 92 -5.69 18.75 10.07
N ASP A 93 -6.07 18.90 8.80
CA ASP A 93 -6.96 19.97 8.33
C ASP A 93 -8.45 19.68 8.60
N GLY A 94 -8.78 18.49 9.12
CA GLY A 94 -10.13 18.05 9.39
C GLY A 94 -10.83 17.39 8.19
N ARG A 95 -10.09 17.07 7.13
CA ARG A 95 -10.58 16.45 5.90
C ARG A 95 -9.66 15.31 5.51
N ILE A 96 -10.26 14.22 5.06
CA ILE A 96 -9.53 13.09 4.49
C ILE A 96 -9.70 13.15 2.99
N THR A 97 -8.59 13.21 2.27
CA THR A 97 -8.50 13.28 0.82
C THR A 97 -8.07 11.94 0.21
N PHE A 98 -8.21 11.80 -1.12
CA PHE A 98 -7.65 10.64 -1.82
C PHE A 98 -6.12 10.59 -1.76
N SER A 99 -5.43 11.73 -1.68
CA SER A 99 -3.98 11.78 -1.47
C SER A 99 -3.57 11.21 -0.11
N GLU A 100 -4.31 11.50 0.96
CA GLU A 100 -4.02 10.96 2.29
C GLU A 100 -4.38 9.49 2.39
N LEU A 101 -5.49 9.06 1.78
CA LEU A 101 -5.81 7.65 1.65
C LEU A 101 -4.70 6.89 0.90
N GLU A 102 -4.20 7.44 -0.21
CA GLU A 102 -3.07 6.85 -0.95
C GLU A 102 -1.80 6.77 -0.10
N ALA A 103 -1.48 7.83 0.65
CA ALA A 103 -0.33 7.90 1.53
C ALA A 103 -0.43 6.86 2.66
N ASN A 104 -1.55 6.82 3.36
CA ASN A 104 -1.80 5.87 4.44
C ASN A 104 -1.79 4.41 3.95
N ILE A 105 -2.45 4.08 2.83
CA ILE A 105 -2.36 2.74 2.24
C ILE A 105 -0.91 2.37 1.96
N ARG A 106 -0.14 3.29 1.39
CA ARG A 106 1.27 3.05 1.06
C ARG A 106 2.10 2.80 2.31
N GLU A 107 1.98 3.64 3.32
CA GLU A 107 2.72 3.48 4.56
C GLU A 107 2.35 2.18 5.26
N ASP A 108 1.06 1.89 5.40
CA ASP A 108 0.56 0.70 6.07
C ASP A 108 0.94 -0.59 5.34
N MET A 109 0.73 -0.67 4.01
CA MET A 109 1.07 -1.87 3.25
C MET A 109 2.58 -2.15 3.24
N THR A 110 3.40 -1.10 3.11
CA THR A 110 4.86 -1.25 3.11
C THR A 110 5.40 -1.59 4.50
N PHE A 111 4.79 -1.06 5.55
CA PHE A 111 5.15 -1.33 6.93
C PHE A 111 4.65 -2.69 7.42
N ALA A 112 3.34 -2.91 7.40
CA ALA A 112 2.66 -4.09 7.92
C ALA A 112 3.00 -5.34 7.10
N GLU A 113 2.80 -5.24 5.78
CA GLU A 113 2.82 -6.38 4.87
C GLU A 113 4.11 -6.51 4.07
N ARG A 114 5.00 -5.50 4.13
CA ARG A 114 6.24 -5.44 3.34
C ARG A 114 5.97 -5.54 1.84
N GLN A 115 4.83 -5.00 1.44
CA GLN A 115 4.31 -5.05 0.09
C GLN A 115 4.17 -3.64 -0.48
N MET A 116 4.54 -3.46 -1.74
CA MET A 116 4.33 -2.19 -2.43
C MET A 116 2.95 -2.17 -3.08
N PRO A 117 2.03 -1.29 -2.65
CA PRO A 117 0.78 -1.04 -3.37
C PRO A 117 1.02 -0.19 -4.60
N GLN A 118 0.03 -0.13 -5.48
CA GLN A 118 0.11 0.62 -6.72
C GLN A 118 -1.11 1.51 -6.94
N PHE A 119 -0.86 2.72 -7.46
CA PHE A 119 -1.89 3.74 -7.62
C PHE A 119 -1.78 4.42 -8.98
N HIS A 120 -2.89 4.96 -9.45
CA HIS A 120 -2.89 5.87 -10.60
C HIS A 120 -4.10 6.80 -10.57
N PHE A 121 -3.83 8.10 -10.64
CA PHE A 121 -4.84 9.14 -10.86
C PHE A 121 -4.65 9.70 -12.26
N THR A 122 -5.72 9.76 -13.05
CA THR A 122 -5.66 10.45 -14.34
C THR A 122 -5.77 11.96 -14.13
N LYS A 123 -5.32 12.75 -15.11
CA LYS A 123 -5.24 14.22 -15.00
C LYS A 123 -6.55 14.89 -14.55
N GLY A 124 -7.71 14.32 -14.90
CA GLY A 124 -9.02 14.85 -14.53
C GLY A 124 -9.47 14.52 -13.10
N PHE A 125 -8.74 13.67 -12.39
CA PHE A 125 -9.05 13.30 -11.01
C PHE A 125 -8.19 14.14 -10.07
N ASP A 126 -8.84 14.99 -9.26
CA ASP A 126 -8.15 15.76 -8.23
C ASP A 126 -7.83 14.86 -7.03
N PRO A 127 -6.55 14.57 -6.71
CA PRO A 127 -6.20 13.75 -5.55
C PRO A 127 -6.59 14.42 -4.23
N LYS A 128 -6.79 15.74 -4.20
CA LYS A 128 -7.27 16.47 -3.02
C LYS A 128 -8.79 16.42 -2.84
N LEU A 129 -9.50 15.66 -3.69
CA LEU A 129 -10.93 15.44 -3.52
C LEU A 129 -11.19 14.83 -2.12
N VAL A 130 -12.01 15.52 -1.33
CA VAL A 130 -12.36 15.10 0.02
C VAL A 130 -13.26 13.86 -0.04
N ILE A 131 -12.83 12.79 0.63
CA ILE A 131 -13.60 11.58 0.88
C ILE A 131 -14.57 11.84 2.02
N ARG A 132 -14.07 12.38 3.14
CA ARG A 132 -14.88 12.64 4.34
C ARG A 132 -14.24 13.69 5.24
N TYR A 133 -15.05 14.37 6.05
CA TYR A 133 -14.54 15.16 7.17
C TYR A 133 -14.13 14.24 8.32
N SER A 134 -12.98 14.52 8.92
CA SER A 134 -12.45 13.80 10.08
C SER A 134 -12.73 14.59 11.36
N GLN A 135 -12.66 13.89 12.49
CA GLN A 135 -12.31 14.56 13.74
C GLN A 135 -10.80 14.75 13.72
N LYS A 136 -10.34 16.00 13.75
CA LYS A 136 -8.92 16.34 13.74
C LYS A 136 -8.18 15.56 14.85
N PRO A 137 -7.06 14.90 14.53
CA PRO A 137 -6.18 14.33 15.55
C PRO A 137 -5.83 15.36 16.61
N THR A 138 -6.02 15.00 17.88
CA THR A 138 -5.67 15.89 19.00
C THR A 138 -4.19 15.80 19.38
N ASP A 139 -3.45 14.88 18.77
CA ASP A 139 -2.04 14.59 19.07
C ASP A 139 -1.30 14.17 17.79
N PRO A 140 -0.08 14.68 17.53
CA PRO A 140 0.70 14.38 16.33
C PRO A 140 1.19 12.93 16.24
N GLU A 141 1.17 12.16 17.33
CA GLU A 141 1.55 10.74 17.31
C GLU A 141 0.41 9.83 16.82
N VAL A 142 -0.82 10.34 16.71
CA VAL A 142 -1.93 9.60 16.10
C VAL A 142 -1.64 9.36 14.61
N GLY A 143 -1.73 8.11 14.18
CA GLY A 143 -1.28 7.64 12.85
C GLY A 143 0.13 7.05 12.85
N GLN A 144 0.92 7.20 13.92
CA GLN A 144 2.29 6.69 13.97
C GLN A 144 2.32 5.16 13.92
N ARG A 145 3.00 4.61 12.90
CA ARG A 145 3.25 3.17 12.74
C ARG A 145 4.30 2.66 13.73
N ALA A 146 4.01 1.55 14.39
CA ALA A 146 4.87 0.95 15.41
C ALA A 146 4.81 -0.59 15.41
N GLU A 147 5.89 -1.19 15.90
CA GLU A 147 5.89 -2.55 16.43
C GLU A 147 5.47 -2.49 17.90
N ILE A 148 4.43 -3.22 18.27
CA ILE A 148 3.79 -3.20 19.57
C ILE A 148 4.03 -4.57 20.23
N GLU A 149 4.64 -4.56 21.40
CA GLU A 149 4.87 -5.78 22.17
C GLU A 149 3.56 -6.30 22.77
N TRP A 150 3.25 -7.57 22.56
CA TRP A 150 2.17 -8.31 23.20
C TRP A 150 2.64 -9.75 23.46
N GLN A 151 2.62 -10.17 24.73
CA GLN A 151 3.10 -11.49 25.17
C GLN A 151 4.50 -11.85 24.61
N GLU A 152 5.48 -10.96 24.82
CA GLU A 152 6.89 -11.13 24.40
C GLU A 152 7.10 -11.21 22.87
N LYS A 153 6.06 -10.91 22.09
CA LYS A 153 6.10 -10.85 20.63
C LYS A 153 5.74 -9.46 20.15
N TYR A 154 6.31 -9.05 19.03
CA TYR A 154 6.00 -7.76 18.42
C TYR A 154 5.04 -7.95 17.26
N TYR A 155 3.95 -7.19 17.28
CA TYR A 155 2.93 -7.12 16.24
C TYR A 155 2.97 -5.73 15.62
N ARG A 156 2.72 -5.61 14.32
CA ARG A 156 2.69 -4.31 13.67
C ARG A 156 1.32 -3.68 13.83
N GLY A 157 1.33 -2.37 14.04
CA GLY A 157 0.12 -1.58 14.17
C GLY A 157 0.43 -0.10 14.09
N PHE A 158 -0.52 0.70 14.54
CA PHE A 158 -0.38 2.14 14.61
C PHE A 158 -1.14 2.73 15.80
N VAL A 159 -0.73 3.93 16.20
CA VAL A 159 -1.37 4.68 17.28
C VAL A 159 -2.67 5.31 16.76
N ILE A 160 -3.78 5.08 17.47
CA ILE A 160 -5.11 5.63 17.14
C ILE A 160 -5.61 6.66 18.17
N GLY A 161 -4.89 6.85 19.27
CA GLY A 161 -5.25 7.82 20.31
C GLY A 161 -4.19 7.94 21.41
N ARG A 162 -4.28 9.01 22.20
CA ARG A 162 -3.33 9.33 23.27
C ARG A 162 -4.05 9.71 24.56
N ASN A 163 -3.47 9.30 25.69
CA ASN A 163 -3.93 9.64 27.03
C ASN A 163 -2.71 9.74 27.96
N GLY A 164 -2.19 10.96 28.11
CA GLY A 164 -0.90 11.18 28.77
C GLY A 164 0.20 10.37 28.07
N PRO A 165 0.98 9.55 28.79
CA PRO A 165 2.03 8.74 28.17
C PRO A 165 1.49 7.51 27.42
N LEU A 166 0.23 7.11 27.64
CA LEU A 166 -0.34 5.90 27.05
C LEU A 166 -0.80 6.15 25.61
N SER A 167 -0.49 5.21 24.73
CA SER A 167 -1.01 5.17 23.36
C SER A 167 -2.12 4.13 23.27
N ARG A 168 -3.26 4.51 22.68
CA ARG A 168 -4.21 3.53 22.20
C ARG A 168 -3.74 3.06 20.84
N VAL A 169 -3.62 1.76 20.65
CA VAL A 169 -3.06 1.16 19.44
C VAL A 169 -4.08 0.28 18.73
N HIS A 170 -3.95 0.20 17.42
CA HIS A 170 -4.63 -0.77 16.57
C HIS A 170 -3.60 -1.69 15.92
N TYR A 171 -3.84 -3.00 15.92
CA TYR A 171 -2.98 -3.99 15.29
C TYR A 171 -3.51 -4.33 13.89
N TYR A 172 -2.64 -4.32 12.87
CA TYR A 172 -3.07 -4.63 11.51
C TYR A 172 -3.62 -6.06 11.39
N GLY A 173 -4.80 -6.20 10.76
CA GLY A 173 -5.44 -7.51 10.58
C GLY A 173 -6.16 -8.04 11.83
N TYR A 174 -6.28 -7.23 12.88
CA TYR A 174 -7.02 -7.55 14.10
C TYR A 174 -8.25 -6.65 14.24
N GLN A 175 -9.17 -7.00 15.14
CA GLN A 175 -10.43 -6.28 15.29
C GLN A 175 -10.28 -5.08 16.23
N GLU A 176 -11.19 -4.09 16.14
CA GLU A 176 -11.21 -2.94 17.07
C GLU A 176 -11.35 -3.37 18.55
N SER A 177 -11.82 -4.59 18.83
CA SER A 177 -11.89 -5.17 20.18
C SER A 177 -10.53 -5.58 20.74
N ASP A 178 -9.52 -5.75 19.88
CA ASP A 178 -8.14 -6.05 20.25
C ASP A 178 -7.33 -4.76 20.53
N ASP A 179 -7.90 -3.59 20.23
CA ASP A 179 -7.29 -2.30 20.52
C ASP A 179 -7.12 -2.10 22.03
N GLU A 180 -5.92 -1.69 22.43
CA GLU A 180 -5.60 -1.52 23.85
C GLU A 180 -4.78 -0.25 24.09
N TRP A 181 -4.71 0.16 25.36
CA TRP A 181 -3.81 1.21 25.80
C TRP A 181 -2.48 0.59 26.23
N VAL A 182 -1.38 1.03 25.62
CA VAL A 182 -0.04 0.54 25.90
C VAL A 182 0.86 1.65 26.42
N ALA A 183 1.80 1.27 27.29
CA ALA A 183 2.85 2.17 27.76
C ALA A 183 3.95 2.34 26.68
N PRO A 184 4.71 3.44 26.70
CA PRO A 184 5.74 3.72 25.69
C PRO A 184 6.77 2.59 25.51
N GLU A 185 7.07 1.85 26.57
CA GLU A 185 8.06 0.77 26.57
C GLU A 185 7.65 -0.41 25.68
N ARG A 186 6.35 -0.58 25.42
CA ARG A 186 5.81 -1.61 24.50
C ARG A 186 5.88 -1.17 23.04
N LEU A 187 6.23 0.09 22.75
CA LEU A 187 6.27 0.62 21.39
C LEU A 187 7.70 0.69 20.88
N ARG A 188 7.90 0.15 19.69
CA ARG A 188 9.13 0.28 18.92
C ARG A 188 8.82 0.87 17.55
N ILE A 189 9.50 1.96 17.21
CA ILE A 189 9.45 2.52 15.86
C ILE A 189 10.64 1.94 15.07
N PRO A 190 10.43 0.96 14.17
CA PRO A 190 11.54 0.34 13.47
C PRO A 190 12.10 1.32 12.43
N THR A 191 13.43 1.39 12.36
CA THR A 191 14.11 2.14 11.30
C THR A 191 14.24 1.26 10.07
N SER A 192 13.81 1.76 8.91
CA SER A 192 13.99 1.05 7.64
C SER A 192 15.46 0.98 7.25
N VAL A 193 15.98 -0.24 7.06
CA VAL A 193 17.31 -0.44 6.47
C VAL A 193 17.20 -0.27 4.97
N THR A 194 17.87 0.74 4.42
CA THR A 194 17.90 0.99 2.97
C THR A 194 19.31 0.80 2.42
N ARG A 195 19.37 0.54 1.11
CA ARG A 195 20.60 0.36 0.34
C ARG A 195 20.47 1.28 -0.88
N PRO A 196 21.53 1.99 -1.29
CA PRO A 196 21.40 3.01 -2.30
C PRO A 196 21.06 2.42 -3.67
N ILE A 197 20.38 3.21 -4.50
CA ILE A 197 20.13 2.89 -5.91
C ILE A 197 21.48 2.63 -6.62
N ASN A 198 21.48 1.70 -7.57
CA ASN A 198 22.63 1.15 -8.28
C ASN A 198 23.56 0.24 -7.46
N SER A 199 23.30 0.00 -6.17
CA SER A 199 24.05 -1.02 -5.43
C SER A 199 23.91 -2.39 -6.08
N ARG A 200 25.03 -3.08 -6.27
CA ARG A 200 25.10 -4.47 -6.73
C ARG A 200 24.83 -5.41 -5.56
N VAL A 201 23.92 -6.35 -5.75
CA VAL A 201 23.43 -7.24 -4.68
C VAL A 201 23.16 -8.64 -5.22
N GLN A 202 23.08 -9.62 -4.32
CA GLN A 202 22.33 -10.83 -4.58
C GLN A 202 20.92 -10.70 -3.99
N ILE A 203 19.93 -11.19 -4.72
CA ILE A 203 18.50 -11.08 -4.45
C ILE A 203 17.96 -12.50 -4.23
N LEU A 204 17.35 -12.74 -3.07
CA LEU A 204 16.72 -14.01 -2.76
C LEU A 204 15.41 -14.14 -3.53
N TRP A 205 15.26 -15.19 -4.35
CA TRP A 205 14.04 -15.52 -5.07
C TRP A 205 13.82 -17.03 -5.06
N LYS A 206 12.65 -17.48 -4.58
CA LYS A 206 12.29 -18.91 -4.42
C LYS A 206 13.38 -19.79 -3.81
N GLY A 207 14.10 -19.27 -2.80
CA GLY A 207 15.16 -20.00 -2.08
C GLY A 207 16.56 -19.85 -2.67
N GLU A 208 16.69 -19.30 -3.87
CA GLU A 208 17.96 -19.12 -4.58
C GLU A 208 18.40 -17.65 -4.65
N TRP A 209 19.70 -17.41 -4.77
CA TRP A 209 20.27 -16.07 -4.78
C TRP A 209 20.75 -15.66 -6.18
N TYR A 210 20.06 -14.69 -6.77
CA TYR A 210 20.36 -14.19 -8.12
C TYR A 210 21.08 -12.85 -8.07
N ARG A 211 21.99 -12.61 -9.02
CA ARG A 211 22.69 -11.33 -9.12
C ARG A 211 21.79 -10.25 -9.71
N GLY A 212 21.93 -9.03 -9.22
CA GLY A 212 21.24 -7.89 -9.76
C GLY A 212 21.69 -6.57 -9.15
N ARG A 213 20.82 -5.58 -9.27
CA ARG A 213 21.03 -4.24 -8.76
C ARG A 213 19.74 -3.63 -8.24
N ILE A 214 19.88 -2.70 -7.30
CA ILE A 214 18.77 -1.86 -6.85
C ILE A 214 18.53 -0.76 -7.88
N VAL A 215 17.29 -0.60 -8.33
CA VAL A 215 16.87 0.43 -9.30
C VAL A 215 15.87 1.43 -8.71
N GLY A 216 15.37 1.18 -7.50
CA GLY A 216 14.52 2.11 -6.76
C GLY A 216 14.48 1.78 -5.28
N VAL A 217 14.20 2.78 -4.43
CA VAL A 217 14.03 2.62 -2.99
C VAL A 217 12.83 3.45 -2.55
N LYS A 218 11.92 2.86 -1.79
CA LYS A 218 10.70 3.53 -1.33
C LYS A 218 10.14 2.84 -0.09
N HIS A 219 9.92 3.59 0.99
CA HIS A 219 9.42 3.10 2.30
C HIS A 219 10.10 1.80 2.78
N GLY A 220 11.45 1.77 2.74
CA GLY A 220 12.23 0.60 3.18
C GLY A 220 12.24 -0.61 2.22
N LEU A 221 11.47 -0.56 1.13
CA LEU A 221 11.50 -1.55 0.06
C LEU A 221 12.43 -1.11 -1.08
N HIS A 222 12.94 -2.09 -1.81
CA HIS A 222 13.88 -1.92 -2.91
C HIS A 222 13.30 -2.52 -4.18
N LEU A 223 13.15 -1.71 -5.22
CA LEU A 223 12.89 -2.21 -6.56
C LEU A 223 14.19 -2.78 -7.10
N VAL A 224 14.22 -4.07 -7.40
CA VAL A 224 15.40 -4.76 -7.90
C VAL A 224 15.29 -5.07 -9.38
N LYS A 225 16.43 -5.07 -10.07
CA LYS A 225 16.58 -5.61 -11.43
C LYS A 225 17.60 -6.73 -11.40
N TYR A 226 17.21 -7.91 -11.88
CA TYR A 226 18.10 -9.05 -12.08
C TYR A 226 18.99 -8.83 -13.32
N ASP A 227 20.25 -9.25 -13.28
CA ASP A 227 21.23 -8.91 -14.34
C ASP A 227 20.85 -9.47 -15.73
N ASP A 228 20.35 -10.71 -15.77
CA ASP A 228 20.06 -11.45 -17.01
C ASP A 228 18.57 -11.49 -17.39
N TRP A 229 17.74 -10.69 -16.72
CA TRP A 229 16.29 -10.70 -16.92
C TRP A 229 15.76 -9.31 -17.31
N GLY A 230 14.66 -9.32 -18.06
CA GLY A 230 13.96 -8.11 -18.49
C GLY A 230 13.28 -7.38 -17.33
N PRO A 231 12.89 -6.10 -17.54
CA PRO A 231 12.27 -5.27 -16.51
C PRO A 231 10.92 -5.80 -15.99
N GLU A 232 10.26 -6.70 -16.72
CA GLU A 232 9.05 -7.40 -16.29
C GLU A 232 9.26 -8.27 -15.05
N TRP A 233 10.51 -8.66 -14.77
CA TRP A 233 10.92 -9.42 -13.58
C TRP A 233 11.33 -8.53 -12.40
N ASN A 234 11.35 -7.21 -12.59
CA ASN A 234 11.70 -6.31 -11.48
C ASN A 234 10.63 -6.42 -10.39
N GLU A 235 11.02 -6.50 -9.13
CA GLU A 235 10.06 -6.58 -8.02
C GLU A 235 10.49 -5.71 -6.85
N TRP A 236 9.54 -5.33 -6.02
CA TRP A 236 9.83 -4.67 -4.75
C TRP A 236 10.10 -5.73 -3.69
N VAL A 237 11.27 -5.65 -3.05
CA VAL A 237 11.71 -6.61 -2.02
C VAL A 237 12.16 -5.87 -0.77
N THR A 238 12.19 -6.58 0.35
CA THR A 238 12.73 -6.06 1.60
C THR A 238 14.24 -6.21 1.67
N ALA A 239 14.88 -5.49 2.59
CA ALA A 239 16.32 -5.62 2.84
C ALA A 239 16.74 -7.05 3.22
N GLU A 240 15.88 -7.86 3.84
CA GLU A 240 16.22 -9.25 4.19
C GLU A 240 16.36 -10.17 2.98
N ARG A 241 15.77 -9.80 1.84
CA ARG A 241 15.96 -10.50 0.57
C ARG A 241 17.22 -10.05 -0.18
N LEU A 242 18.04 -9.18 0.42
CA LEU A 242 19.24 -8.63 -0.20
C LEU A 242 20.49 -8.98 0.60
N ARG A 243 21.56 -9.36 -0.11
CA ARG A 243 22.90 -9.47 0.47
C ARG A 243 23.96 -8.94 -0.47
N ASP A 244 25.13 -8.63 0.08
CA ASP A 244 26.26 -8.17 -0.71
C ASP A 244 26.74 -9.26 -1.67
N LEU A 245 27.32 -8.84 -2.80
CA LEU A 245 28.02 -9.76 -3.68
C LEU A 245 29.21 -10.37 -2.93
N ARG A 246 29.26 -11.69 -2.89
CA ARG A 246 30.48 -12.43 -2.54
C ARG A 246 31.41 -12.50 -3.73
#